data_AF-A0ABB5UR10-F1
#
_entry.id   AF-A0ABB5UR10-F1
#
_cell.length_a   1.000
_cell.length_b   1.000
_cell.length_c   1.000
_cell.angle_alpha   90.00
_cell.angle_beta   90.00
_cell.angle_gamma   90.00
#
_symmetry.space_group_name_H-M   'P 1'
#
loop_
_entity.id
_entity.type
_entity.pdbx_description
1 polymer ?
#
loop_
_entity_poly.entity_id
_entity_poly.type
_entity_poly.pdbx_seq_one_letter_code
_entity_poly.pdbx_strand_id
1 'polypeptide(L)'
;MASGQGPGPPRQGCGEPDPSSTSEEQVARDTEEVFRSYVFHRHQQEQEAEGAAAPTDPEMVTLPLEPSSTMGQVGRQLAIIGDDINRRYDSEFQAMLQHLQPTAENAYEYFTKIASR
;
A
#
# COMPACT_ATOMS: atom_id res chain seq x y z
N MET A 1 -23.78 -56.89 -21.10
CA MET A 1 -23.58 -56.76 -19.63
C MET A 1 -22.09 -56.53 -19.44
N ALA A 2 -21.54 -55.42 -18.96
CA ALA A 2 -22.07 -54.17 -18.43
C ALA A 2 -21.08 -53.05 -18.80
N SER A 3 -21.58 -51.93 -19.33
CA SER A 3 -20.82 -50.72 -19.60
C SER A 3 -20.74 -49.90 -18.30
N GLY A 4 -19.56 -49.80 -17.72
CA GLY A 4 -19.29 -48.99 -16.52
C GLY A 4 -18.51 -47.73 -16.86
N GLN A 5 -19.13 -46.75 -17.52
CA GLN A 5 -18.64 -45.38 -17.59
C GLN A 5 -19.54 -44.54 -16.67
N GLY A 6 -19.06 -44.33 -15.44
CA GLY A 6 -19.68 -43.38 -14.52
C GLY A 6 -19.61 -41.96 -15.10
N PRO A 7 -20.56 -41.07 -14.76
CA PRO A 7 -20.55 -39.71 -15.27
C PRO A 7 -19.31 -39.00 -14.76
N GLY A 8 -18.44 -38.59 -15.68
CA GLY A 8 -17.32 -37.70 -15.37
C GLY A 8 -17.82 -36.37 -14.79
N PRO A 9 -17.00 -35.66 -14.01
CA PRO A 9 -17.39 -34.38 -13.43
C PRO A 9 -17.81 -33.41 -14.55
N PRO A 10 -18.81 -32.55 -14.31
CA PRO A 10 -19.24 -31.60 -15.32
C PRO A 10 -18.03 -30.76 -15.73
N ARG A 11 -17.70 -30.77 -17.03
CA ARG A 11 -16.76 -29.81 -17.60
C ARG A 11 -17.48 -28.47 -17.53
N GLN A 12 -17.24 -27.72 -16.48
CA GLN A 12 -17.58 -26.30 -16.44
C GLN A 12 -16.80 -25.65 -17.58
N GLY A 13 -17.56 -25.28 -18.61
CA GLY A 13 -17.05 -24.48 -19.71
C GLY A 13 -16.46 -23.19 -19.14
N CYS A 14 -15.32 -22.77 -19.69
CA CYS A 14 -14.82 -21.42 -19.53
C CYS A 14 -15.93 -20.45 -19.97
N GLY A 15 -16.60 -19.84 -19.01
CA GLY A 15 -17.73 -18.97 -19.27
C GLY A 15 -18.19 -18.30 -17.99
N GLU A 16 -17.47 -17.25 -17.59
CA GLU A 16 -17.93 -15.95 -17.09
C GLU A 16 -16.68 -15.20 -16.56
N PRO A 17 -16.43 -13.93 -16.96
CA PRO A 17 -15.40 -13.14 -16.30
C PRO A 17 -15.80 -12.96 -14.83
N ASP A 18 -14.87 -13.26 -13.91
CA ASP A 18 -15.07 -13.20 -12.47
C ASP A 18 -15.72 -11.87 -12.01
N PRO A 19 -16.56 -11.87 -10.96
CA PRO A 19 -17.18 -10.66 -10.41
C PRO A 19 -16.19 -9.64 -9.79
N SER A 20 -14.88 -9.88 -9.90
CA SER A 20 -13.80 -9.04 -9.38
C SER A 20 -12.92 -8.42 -10.46
N SER A 21 -13.47 -8.11 -11.64
CA SER A 21 -12.78 -7.29 -12.64
C SER A 21 -12.69 -5.83 -12.15
N THR A 22 -11.94 -5.56 -11.09
CA THR A 22 -11.56 -4.19 -10.72
C THR A 22 -10.73 -3.62 -11.86
N SER A 23 -11.16 -2.50 -12.45
CA SER A 23 -10.40 -1.85 -13.52
C SER A 23 -9.14 -1.20 -12.96
N GLU A 24 -8.15 -0.97 -13.82
CA GLU A 24 -6.94 -0.23 -13.48
C GLU A 24 -7.28 1.16 -12.91
N GLU A 25 -8.24 1.86 -13.51
CA GLU A 25 -8.70 3.17 -13.03
C GLU A 25 -9.37 3.11 -11.66
N GLN A 26 -9.97 1.98 -11.28
CA GLN A 26 -10.51 1.81 -9.93
C GLN A 26 -9.37 1.66 -8.93
N VAL A 27 -8.40 0.81 -9.22
CA VAL A 27 -7.22 0.61 -8.37
C VAL A 27 -6.42 1.91 -8.21
N ALA A 28 -6.25 2.67 -9.30
CA ALA A 28 -5.57 3.96 -9.25
C ALA A 28 -6.27 4.97 -8.33
N ARG A 29 -7.61 4.99 -8.32
CA ARG A 29 -8.41 5.83 -7.41
C ARG A 29 -8.33 5.33 -5.96
N ASP A 30 -8.45 4.02 -5.76
CA ASP A 30 -8.39 3.39 -4.44
C ASP A 30 -7.01 3.57 -3.78
N THR A 31 -5.95 3.65 -4.58
CA THR A 31 -4.56 3.83 -4.12
C THR A 31 -4.39 5.11 -3.31
N GLU A 32 -5.13 6.18 -3.63
CA GLU A 32 -5.05 7.43 -2.88
C GLU A 32 -5.48 7.24 -1.42
N GLU A 33 -6.59 6.54 -1.17
CA GLU A 33 -7.08 6.29 0.17
C GLU A 33 -6.17 5.32 0.94
N VAL A 34 -5.69 4.26 0.27
CA VAL A 34 -4.73 3.32 0.83
C VAL A 34 -3.46 4.06 1.28
N PHE A 35 -2.92 4.94 0.43
CA PHE A 35 -1.69 5.68 0.71
C PHE A 35 -1.87 6.65 1.87
N ARG A 36 -2.98 7.41 1.91
CA ARG A 36 -3.28 8.32 3.03
C ARG A 36 -3.37 7.56 4.36
N SER A 37 -4.07 6.43 4.38
CA SER A 37 -4.18 5.61 5.59
C SER A 37 -2.84 5.01 6.01
N TYR A 38 -2.05 4.52 5.05
CA TYR A 38 -0.70 4.01 5.29
C TYR A 38 0.19 5.05 5.96
N VAL A 39 0.27 6.25 5.39
CA VAL A 39 1.11 7.36 5.87
C VAL A 39 0.72 7.78 7.29
N PHE A 40 -0.58 7.91 7.56
CA PHE A 40 -1.09 8.24 8.89
C PHE A 40 -0.69 7.20 9.95
N HIS A 41 -0.95 5.91 9.67
CA HIS A 41 -0.65 4.86 10.65
C HIS A 41 0.85 4.61 10.81
N ARG A 42 1.63 4.81 9.75
CA ARG A 42 3.09 4.77 9.81
C ARG A 42 3.64 5.85 10.74
N HIS A 43 3.21 7.09 10.53
CA HIS A 43 3.61 8.22 11.37
C HIS A 43 3.19 8.03 12.83
N GLN A 44 1.96 7.54 13.05
CA GLN A 44 1.48 7.22 14.39
C GLN A 44 2.39 6.20 15.10
N GLN A 45 2.81 5.14 14.41
CA GLN A 45 3.73 4.13 14.98
C GLN A 45 5.10 4.71 15.31
N GLU A 46 5.64 5.58 14.44
CA GLU A 46 6.91 6.27 14.68
C GLU A 46 6.83 7.18 15.92
N GLN A 47 5.73 7.94 16.05
CA GLN A 47 5.44 8.75 17.24
C GLN A 47 5.31 7.90 18.51
N GLU A 48 4.66 6.73 18.43
CA GLU A 48 4.52 5.80 19.56
C GLU A 48 5.86 5.15 19.95
N ALA A 49 6.74 4.86 18.98
CA ALA A 49 8.03 4.21 19.21
C ALA A 49 9.12 5.18 19.69
N GLU A 50 9.19 6.38 19.12
CA GLU A 50 10.28 7.34 19.33
C GLU A 50 9.86 8.55 20.19
N GLY A 51 8.56 8.76 20.37
CA GLY A 51 8.02 9.85 21.19
C GLY A 51 8.52 11.20 20.73
N ALA A 52 9.16 11.95 21.63
CA ALA A 52 9.66 13.30 21.34
C ALA A 52 10.81 13.35 20.30
N ALA A 53 11.40 12.22 19.93
CA ALA A 53 12.42 12.15 18.89
C ALA A 53 11.82 12.01 17.47
N ALA A 54 10.57 11.57 17.35
CA ALA A 54 9.89 11.46 16.07
C ALA A 54 9.67 12.87 15.47
N PRO A 55 9.99 13.07 14.18
CA PRO A 55 9.63 14.30 13.48
C PRO A 55 8.12 14.52 13.56
N THR A 56 7.68 15.75 13.83
CA THR A 56 6.25 16.08 13.77
C THR A 56 5.91 16.59 12.39
N ASP A 57 4.95 15.95 11.73
CA ASP A 57 4.40 16.42 10.45
C ASP A 57 2.87 16.62 10.58
N PRO A 58 2.39 17.87 10.66
CA PRO A 58 0.97 18.17 10.78
C PRO A 58 0.13 17.65 9.60
N GLU A 59 0.71 17.57 8.40
CA GLU A 59 0.00 17.08 7.21
C GLU A 59 -0.30 15.58 7.34
N MET A 60 0.64 14.81 7.91
CA MET A 60 0.47 13.37 8.13
C MET A 60 -0.51 13.03 9.27
N VAL A 61 -0.74 13.95 10.22
CA VAL A 61 -1.62 13.72 11.38
C VAL A 61 -3.08 14.13 11.10
N THR A 62 -3.28 15.10 10.21
CA THR A 62 -4.61 15.68 9.92
C THR A 62 -5.32 15.09 8.70
N LEU A 63 -4.82 13.95 8.19
CA LEU A 63 -5.38 13.30 7.00
C LEU A 63 -6.86 12.93 7.22
N PRO A 64 -7.77 13.32 6.30
CA PRO A 64 -9.14 12.84 6.33
C PRO A 64 -9.14 11.35 5.98
N LEU A 65 -9.56 10.53 6.93
CA LEU A 65 -9.59 9.07 6.81
C LEU A 65 -10.99 8.54 7.10
N GLU A 66 -11.38 7.51 6.36
CA GLU A 66 -12.50 6.63 6.69
C GLU A 66 -11.93 5.32 7.26
N PRO A 67 -11.67 5.24 8.58
CA PRO A 67 -10.91 4.12 9.17
C PRO A 67 -11.62 2.77 9.07
N SER A 68 -12.93 2.74 8.82
CA SER A 68 -13.71 1.53 8.59
C SER A 68 -13.78 1.09 7.13
N SER A 69 -13.31 1.91 6.18
CA SER A 69 -13.32 1.52 4.76
C SER A 69 -12.36 0.35 4.51
N THR A 70 -12.62 -0.42 3.46
CA THR A 70 -11.71 -1.49 3.05
C THR A 70 -10.33 -0.95 2.71
N MET A 71 -10.25 0.19 2.01
CA MET A 71 -8.96 0.78 1.60
C MET A 71 -8.18 1.36 2.78
N GLY A 72 -8.86 1.97 3.75
CA GLY A 72 -8.26 2.38 5.02
C GLY A 72 -7.71 1.19 5.81
N GLN A 73 -8.47 0.09 5.89
CA GLN A 73 -7.97 -1.13 6.53
C GLN A 73 -6.74 -1.70 5.82
N VAL A 74 -6.72 -1.71 4.48
CA VAL A 74 -5.55 -2.12 3.69
C VAL A 74 -4.34 -1.24 3.99
N GLY A 75 -4.48 0.09 3.93
CA GLY A 75 -3.40 1.02 4.23
C GLY A 75 -2.82 0.83 5.63
N ARG A 76 -3.69 0.67 6.63
CA ARG A 76 -3.28 0.33 8.01
C ARG A 76 -2.50 -0.97 8.10
N GLN A 77 -2.97 -2.03 7.44
CA GLN A 77 -2.28 -3.33 7.46
C GLN A 77 -0.90 -3.25 6.80
N LEU A 78 -0.78 -2.50 5.70
CA LEU A 78 0.50 -2.23 5.06
C LEU A 78 1.48 -1.50 5.99
N ALA A 79 0.99 -0.53 6.78
CA ALA A 79 1.84 0.18 7.74
C ALA A 79 2.36 -0.76 8.85
N ILE A 80 1.52 -1.67 9.34
CA ILE A 80 1.88 -2.65 10.37
C ILE A 80 2.90 -3.67 9.84
N ILE A 81 2.64 -4.27 8.67
CA ILE A 81 3.52 -5.29 8.09
C ILE A 81 4.82 -4.67 7.59
N GLY A 82 4.74 -3.45 7.06
CA GLY A 82 5.87 -2.70 6.56
C GLY A 82 6.88 -2.34 7.64
N ASP A 83 6.53 -2.38 8.94
CA ASP A 83 7.40 -1.84 9.98
C ASP A 83 8.77 -2.52 10.11
N ASP A 84 8.79 -3.85 10.14
CA ASP A 84 10.05 -4.59 10.21
C ASP A 84 10.88 -4.47 8.93
N ILE A 85 10.23 -4.35 7.78
CA ILE A 85 10.91 -4.20 6.48
C ILE A 85 11.48 -2.79 6.37
N ASN A 86 10.66 -1.78 6.66
CA ASN A 86 11.04 -0.38 6.59
C ASN A 86 12.19 -0.08 7.55
N ARG A 87 12.19 -0.61 8.78
CA ARG A 87 13.31 -0.46 9.73
C ARG A 87 14.65 -0.95 9.17
N ARG A 88 14.65 -2.01 8.35
CA ARG A 88 15.89 -2.53 7.75
C ARG A 88 16.47 -1.58 6.70
N TYR A 89 15.62 -0.85 5.99
CA TYR A 89 16.01 0.08 4.93
C TYR A 89 16.01 1.54 5.36
N ASP A 90 15.54 1.86 6.56
CA ASP A 90 15.34 3.23 7.03
C ASP A 90 16.65 4.04 7.00
N SER A 91 17.75 3.46 7.48
CA SER A 91 19.06 4.12 7.43
C SER A 91 19.54 4.42 6.01
N GLU A 92 19.28 3.52 5.06
CA GLU A 92 19.61 3.71 3.64
C GLU A 92 18.74 4.79 3.01
N PHE A 93 17.43 4.78 3.28
CA PHE A 93 16.51 5.80 2.79
C PHE A 93 16.82 7.18 3.38
N GLN A 94 17.10 7.28 4.67
CA GLN A 94 17.50 8.54 5.31
C GLN A 94 18.81 9.08 4.71
N ALA A 95 19.82 8.24 4.53
CA ALA A 95 21.08 8.64 3.88
C ALA A 95 20.85 9.11 2.43
N MET A 96 19.97 8.42 1.69
CA MET A 96 19.60 8.78 0.34
C MET A 96 18.89 10.14 0.30
N LEU A 97 17.92 10.38 1.19
CA LEU A 97 17.18 11.64 1.29
C LEU A 97 18.10 12.82 1.66
N GLN A 98 19.06 12.61 2.57
CA GLN A 98 20.06 13.62 2.92
C GLN A 98 20.96 14.01 1.73
N HIS A 99 21.27 13.04 0.86
CA HIS A 99 22.07 13.30 -0.35
C HIS A 99 21.26 13.96 -1.47
N LEU A 100 20.03 13.50 -1.68
CA LEU A 100 19.13 14.01 -2.73
C LEU A 100 18.66 15.44 -2.45
N GLN A 101 18.47 15.79 -1.17
CA GLN A 101 17.89 17.06 -0.70
C GLN A 101 16.64 17.44 -1.51
N PRO A 102 15.59 16.60 -1.46
CA PRO A 102 14.38 16.86 -2.22
C PRO A 102 13.72 18.17 -1.76
N THR A 103 13.27 18.95 -2.71
CA THR A 103 12.45 20.15 -2.55
C THR A 103 11.14 19.95 -3.30
N ALA A 104 10.14 20.81 -3.04
CA ALA A 104 8.88 20.76 -3.78
C ALA A 104 9.07 20.87 -5.30
N GLU A 105 10.14 21.52 -5.77
CA GLU A 105 10.44 21.70 -7.19
C GLU A 105 11.01 20.44 -7.86
N ASN A 106 11.79 19.62 -7.14
CA ASN A 106 12.48 18.45 -7.70
C ASN A 106 11.96 17.09 -7.21
N ALA A 107 11.04 17.07 -6.24
CA ALA A 107 10.51 15.85 -5.64
C ALA A 107 9.88 14.90 -6.65
N TYR A 108 9.15 15.42 -7.65
CA TYR A 108 8.54 14.61 -8.69
C TYR A 108 9.55 13.84 -9.54
N GLU A 109 10.64 14.50 -9.94
CA GLU A 109 11.70 13.89 -10.76
C GLU A 109 12.41 12.77 -9.98
N TYR A 110 12.74 13.03 -8.72
CA TYR A 110 13.38 12.04 -7.87
C TYR A 110 12.45 10.87 -7.55
N PHE A 111 11.18 11.13 -7.21
CA PHE A 111 10.18 10.09 -6.98
C PHE A 111 10.07 9.17 -8.20
N THR A 112 9.91 9.75 -9.40
CA THR A 112 9.79 8.98 -10.65
C THR A 112 11.04 8.13 -10.90
N LYS A 113 12.23 8.70 -10.73
CA LYS A 113 13.51 8.01 -10.95
C LYS A 113 13.72 6.83 -10.00
N ILE A 114 13.28 6.97 -8.75
CA ILE A 114 13.39 5.91 -7.73
C ILE A 114 12.32 4.84 -7.98
N ALA A 115 11.07 5.22 -8.19
CA ALA A 115 9.96 4.29 -8.37
C ALA A 115 10.03 3.47 -9.68
N SER A 116 10.75 3.97 -10.70
CA SER A 116 10.93 3.27 -11.99
C SER A 116 12.05 2.23 -12.00
N ARG A 117 12.80 2.07 -10.89
CA ARG A 117 13.95 1.16 -10.78
C ARG A 117 13.60 -0.11 -10.02
#